data_AF-A0A7S0CD30-F1
#
_entry.id   AF-A0A7S0CD30-F1
#
_cell.length_a   1.000
_cell.length_b   1.000
_cell.length_c   1.000
_cell.angle_alpha   90.00
_cell.angle_beta   90.00
_cell.angle_gamma   90.00
#
_symmetry.space_group_name_H-M   'P 1'
#
loop_
_entity.id
_entity.type
_entity.pdbx_description
1 polymer ?
#
loop_
_entity_poly.entity_id
_entity_poly.type
_entity_poly.pdbx_seq_one_letter_code
_entity_poly.pdbx_strand_id
1 'polypeptide(L)'
;SIPYIISAVLSPFLGFFVDKFGRRAFIAFLAPCFLLVVHLSLGLTHGSPVIPLIGQGIAYALYAAVIWPSVPLTVEAKLTGTAYGTITAIQNIGLAFFPLFIAAIYNSSGEHYIPSVELFFAVCALFGAFAGILLNIYDRRKGRKLNSSSLTVTVDFDRDSMSSMSSLILRNEGEYI
;
A
#
# COMPACT_ATOMS: atom_id res chain seq x y z
N SER A 1 -13.07 -6.09 16.11
CA SER A 1 -13.85 -6.63 14.96
C SER A 1 -13.03 -7.72 14.27
N ILE A 2 -13.68 -8.63 13.54
CA ILE A 2 -13.00 -9.74 12.81
C ILE A 2 -11.85 -9.21 11.92
N PRO A 3 -12.04 -8.18 11.08
CA PRO A 3 -10.97 -7.70 10.19
C PRO A 3 -9.71 -7.23 10.94
N TYR A 4 -9.88 -6.55 12.08
CA TYR A 4 -8.74 -6.04 12.86
C TYR A 4 -7.93 -7.14 13.53
N ILE A 5 -8.58 -8.21 14.01
CA ILE A 5 -7.86 -9.36 14.59
C ILE A 5 -7.05 -10.06 13.51
N ILE A 6 -7.67 -10.34 12.36
CA ILE A 6 -6.99 -10.97 11.22
C ILE A 6 -5.79 -10.12 10.77
N SER A 7 -5.98 -8.80 10.66
CA SER A 7 -4.90 -7.92 10.28
C SER A 7 -3.78 -7.88 11.30
N ALA A 8 -4.09 -7.78 12.60
CA ALA A 8 -3.08 -7.77 13.66
C ALA A 8 -2.21 -9.03 13.63
N VAL A 9 -2.82 -10.20 13.42
CA VAL A 9 -2.10 -11.48 13.32
C VAL A 9 -1.28 -11.57 12.04
N LEU A 10 -1.79 -11.11 10.89
CA LEU A 10 -1.09 -11.22 9.60
C LEU A 10 -0.01 -10.17 9.38
N SER A 11 -0.11 -9.00 10.03
CA SER A 11 0.81 -7.88 9.85
C SER A 11 2.29 -8.22 10.00
N PRO A 12 2.76 -8.95 11.03
CA PRO A 12 4.18 -9.30 11.14
C PRO A 12 4.67 -10.19 9.97
N PHE A 13 3.84 -11.14 9.53
CA PHE A 13 4.19 -12.05 8.43
C PHE A 13 4.22 -11.32 7.08
N LEU A 14 3.22 -10.48 6.82
CA LEU A 14 3.13 -9.70 5.59
C LEU A 14 4.20 -8.60 5.53
N GLY A 15 4.47 -7.93 6.64
CA GLY A 15 5.56 -6.95 6.74
C GLY A 15 6.90 -7.60 6.40
N PHE A 16 7.22 -8.72 7.04
CA PHE A 16 8.45 -9.47 6.74
C PHE A 16 8.52 -9.92 5.27
N PHE A 17 7.41 -10.41 4.71
CA PHE A 17 7.34 -10.80 3.30
C PHE A 17 7.60 -9.61 2.37
N VAL A 18 6.93 -8.48 2.59
CA VAL A 18 7.10 -7.25 1.80
C VAL A 18 8.54 -6.74 1.87
N ASP A 19 9.14 -6.73 3.06
CA ASP A 19 10.49 -6.20 3.25
C ASP A 19 11.55 -7.08 2.56
N LYS A 20 11.33 -8.40 2.51
CA LYS A 20 12.24 -9.35 1.84
C LYS A 20 12.07 -9.37 0.33
N PHE A 21 10.83 -9.43 -0.17
CA PHE A 21 10.56 -9.65 -1.59
C PHE A 21 10.29 -8.36 -2.38
N GLY A 22 10.09 -7.23 -1.70
CA GLY A 22 9.72 -5.97 -2.33
C GLY A 22 8.29 -6.02 -2.88
N ARG A 23 8.10 -5.45 -4.09
CA ARG A 23 6.79 -5.39 -4.79
C ARG A 23 5.72 -4.56 -4.08
N ARG A 24 6.13 -3.51 -3.36
CA ARG A 24 5.24 -2.65 -2.57
C ARG A 24 4.13 -2.05 -3.44
N ALA A 25 4.46 -1.54 -4.63
CA ALA A 25 3.48 -0.96 -5.55
C ALA A 25 2.49 -2.02 -6.09
N PHE A 26 2.95 -3.23 -6.44
CA PHE A 26 2.05 -4.29 -6.89
C PHE A 26 1.10 -4.75 -5.77
N ILE A 27 1.59 -4.88 -4.54
CA ILE A 27 0.76 -5.25 -3.39
C ILE A 27 -0.23 -4.13 -3.05
N ALA A 28 0.17 -2.86 -3.20
CA ALA A 28 -0.73 -1.71 -3.05
C ALA A 28 -1.87 -1.71 -4.08
N PHE A 29 -1.67 -2.29 -5.27
CA PHE A 29 -2.74 -2.55 -6.25
C PHE A 29 -3.60 -3.76 -5.86
N LEU A 30 -2.99 -4.81 -5.29
CA LEU A 30 -3.68 -6.04 -4.94
C LEU A 30 -4.68 -5.82 -3.78
N ALA A 31 -4.33 -5.03 -2.77
CA ALA A 31 -5.19 -4.75 -1.62
C ALA A 31 -6.60 -4.22 -2.01
N PRO A 32 -6.76 -3.15 -2.82
CA PRO A 32 -8.07 -2.69 -3.25
C PRO A 32 -8.76 -3.67 -4.21
N CYS A 33 -8.04 -4.49 -4.97
CA CYS A 33 -8.65 -5.57 -5.75
C CYS A 33 -9.32 -6.63 -4.84
N PHE A 34 -8.67 -6.99 -3.72
CA PHE A 34 -9.29 -7.86 -2.73
C PHE A 34 -10.52 -7.21 -2.09
N LEU A 35 -10.45 -5.92 -1.74
CA LEU A 35 -11.60 -5.19 -1.20
C LEU A 35 -12.77 -5.16 -2.19
N LEU A 36 -12.50 -4.99 -3.48
CA LEU A 36 -13.53 -5.05 -4.51
C LEU A 36 -14.29 -6.39 -4.47
N VAL A 37 -13.57 -7.50 -4.43
CA VAL A 37 -14.19 -8.84 -4.35
C VAL A 37 -14.97 -9.01 -3.05
N VAL A 38 -14.44 -8.52 -1.93
CA VAL A 38 -15.11 -8.58 -0.62
C VAL A 38 -16.43 -7.82 -0.63
N HIS A 39 -16.43 -6.56 -1.08
CA HIS A 39 -17.63 -5.72 -1.10
C HIS A 39 -18.66 -6.21 -2.11
N LEU A 40 -18.23 -6.70 -3.28
CA LEU A 40 -19.15 -7.35 -4.22
C LEU A 40 -19.76 -8.62 -3.62
N SER A 41 -18.98 -9.43 -2.88
CA SER A 41 -19.50 -10.62 -2.21
C SER A 41 -20.52 -10.27 -1.13
N LEU A 42 -20.26 -9.26 -0.30
CA LEU A 42 -21.18 -8.78 0.73
C LEU A 42 -22.45 -8.14 0.16
N GLY A 43 -22.33 -7.40 -0.95
CA GLY A 43 -23.47 -6.72 -1.58
C GLY A 43 -24.37 -7.67 -2.38
N LEU A 44 -23.82 -8.74 -2.95
CA LEU A 44 -24.54 -9.65 -3.85
C LEU A 44 -24.99 -10.97 -3.17
N THR A 45 -24.43 -11.32 -2.01
CA THR A 45 -24.68 -12.61 -1.36
C THR A 45 -25.35 -12.43 -0.01
N HIS A 46 -26.41 -13.20 0.27
CA HIS A 46 -27.05 -13.28 1.60
C HIS A 46 -26.39 -14.32 2.54
N GLY A 47 -25.15 -14.69 2.26
CA GLY A 47 -24.39 -15.70 3.01
C GLY A 47 -23.81 -15.15 4.31
N SER A 48 -23.10 -16.01 5.05
CA SER A 48 -22.40 -15.59 6.26
C SER A 48 -21.34 -14.51 5.95
N PRO A 49 -21.35 -13.36 6.64
CA PRO A 49 -20.39 -12.28 6.38
C PRO A 49 -18.98 -12.61 6.88
N VAL A 50 -18.80 -13.72 7.60
CA VAL A 50 -17.51 -14.08 8.21
C VAL A 50 -16.40 -14.23 7.18
N ILE A 51 -16.67 -14.90 6.05
CA ILE A 51 -15.66 -15.13 5.01
C ILE A 51 -15.23 -13.80 4.35
N PRO A 52 -16.15 -12.94 3.87
CA PRO A 52 -15.78 -11.63 3.36
C PRO A 52 -15.04 -10.76 4.40
N LEU A 53 -15.43 -10.80 5.68
CA LEU A 53 -14.76 -10.04 6.74
C LEU A 53 -13.32 -10.50 7.01
N ILE A 54 -13.03 -11.81 6.87
CA ILE A 54 -11.65 -12.32 6.89
C ILE A 54 -10.88 -11.76 5.68
N GLY A 55 -11.49 -11.80 4.49
CA GLY A 55 -10.91 -11.20 3.28
C GLY A 55 -10.60 -9.71 3.43
N GLN A 56 -11.50 -8.96 4.07
CA GLN A 56 -11.28 -7.55 4.39
C GLN A 56 -10.07 -7.35 5.31
N GLY A 57 -9.90 -8.21 6.32
CA GLY A 57 -8.75 -8.18 7.22
C GLY A 57 -7.43 -8.44 6.49
N ILE A 58 -7.41 -9.39 5.55
CA ILE A 58 -6.24 -9.66 4.70
C ILE A 58 -5.90 -8.43 3.85
N ALA A 59 -6.91 -7.84 3.18
CA ALA A 59 -6.71 -6.66 2.35
C ALA A 59 -6.17 -5.46 3.15
N TYR A 60 -6.70 -5.24 4.36
CA TYR A 60 -6.23 -4.20 5.26
C TYR A 60 -4.77 -4.43 5.70
N ALA A 61 -4.40 -5.67 6.01
CA ALA A 61 -3.03 -6.02 6.36
C ALA A 61 -2.06 -5.81 5.19
N LEU A 62 -2.44 -6.19 3.97
CA LEU A 62 -1.64 -5.94 2.76
C LEU A 62 -1.42 -4.44 2.54
N TYR A 63 -2.47 -3.64 2.68
CA TYR A 63 -2.39 -2.18 2.57
C TYR A 63 -1.44 -1.58 3.62
N ALA A 64 -1.62 -1.93 4.89
CA ALA A 64 -0.80 -1.42 5.99
C ALA A 64 0.68 -1.81 5.84
N ALA A 65 0.96 -3.03 5.37
CA ALA A 65 2.32 -3.53 5.18
C ALA A 65 3.11 -2.77 4.11
N VAL A 66 2.46 -2.07 3.17
CA VAL A 66 3.15 -1.41 2.05
C VAL A 66 3.08 0.11 2.07
N ILE A 67 1.98 0.71 2.52
CA ILE A 67 1.75 2.15 2.31
C ILE A 67 2.71 3.00 3.16
N TRP A 68 2.68 2.83 4.48
CA TRP A 68 3.51 3.63 5.38
C TRP A 68 5.01 3.39 5.15
N PRO A 69 5.49 2.14 5.03
CA PRO A 69 6.90 1.90 4.73
C PRO A 69 7.36 2.42 3.37
N SER A 70 6.44 2.66 2.42
CA SER A 70 6.80 3.23 1.11
C SER A 70 7.06 4.73 1.16
N VAL A 71 6.50 5.47 2.12
CA VAL A 71 6.65 6.94 2.23
C VAL A 71 8.11 7.37 2.23
N PRO A 72 8.99 6.89 3.15
CA PRO A 72 10.39 7.31 3.19
C PRO A 72 11.21 6.88 1.96
N LEU A 73 10.72 5.92 1.15
CA LEU A 73 11.37 5.49 -0.09
C LEU A 73 11.07 6.41 -1.28
N THR A 74 9.99 7.22 -1.17
CA THR A 74 9.49 8.06 -2.26
C THR A 74 9.94 9.51 -2.20
N VAL A 75 10.44 9.97 -1.04
CA VAL A 75 10.83 11.36 -0.79
C VAL A 75 12.25 11.43 -0.24
N GLU A 76 12.85 12.63 -0.30
CA GLU A 76 14.13 12.88 0.38
C GLU A 76 13.97 12.79 1.90
N ALA A 77 15.01 12.31 2.60
CA ALA A 77 14.96 12.07 4.05
C ALA A 77 14.50 13.29 4.86
N LYS A 78 14.92 14.51 4.48
CA LYS A 78 14.52 15.77 5.11
C LYS A 78 13.02 16.13 4.98
N LEU A 79 12.33 15.55 3.99
CA LEU A 79 10.91 15.80 3.69
C LEU A 79 9.99 14.70 4.23
N THR A 80 10.54 13.66 4.87
CA THR A 80 9.79 12.50 5.37
C THR A 80 8.67 12.89 6.33
N GLY A 81 8.93 13.84 7.24
CA GLY A 81 7.92 14.34 8.18
C GLY A 81 6.75 15.03 7.48
N THR A 82 7.04 15.89 6.49
CA THR A 82 6.01 16.53 5.66
C THR A 82 5.20 15.50 4.89
N ALA A 83 5.87 14.50 4.30
CA ALA A 83 5.19 13.44 3.54
C ALA A 83 4.23 12.62 4.42
N TYR A 84 4.67 12.20 5.61
CA TYR A 84 3.79 11.51 6.58
C TYR A 84 2.65 12.42 7.06
N GLY A 85 2.91 13.70 7.30
CA GLY A 85 1.88 14.68 7.66
C GLY A 85 0.82 14.83 6.56
N THR A 86 1.24 14.96 5.30
CA THR A 86 0.33 15.11 4.15
C THR A 86 -0.54 13.86 3.95
N ILE A 87 0.04 12.65 3.92
CA ILE A 87 -0.74 11.43 3.71
C ILE A 87 -1.73 11.19 4.87
N THR A 88 -1.34 11.50 6.11
CA THR A 88 -2.20 11.37 7.28
C THR A 88 -3.33 12.41 7.25
N ALA A 89 -3.05 13.64 6.84
CA ALA A 89 -4.08 14.67 6.67
C ALA A 89 -5.13 14.25 5.63
N ILE A 90 -4.69 13.69 4.51
CA ILE A 90 -5.60 13.13 3.48
C ILE A 90 -6.41 11.96 4.06
N GLN A 91 -5.79 11.06 4.82
CA GLN A 91 -6.49 9.97 5.49
C GLN A 91 -7.56 10.49 6.46
N ASN A 92 -7.24 11.52 7.25
CA ASN A 92 -8.17 12.13 8.20
C ASN A 92 -9.35 12.81 7.52
N ILE A 93 -9.14 13.43 6.35
CA ILE A 93 -10.22 13.93 5.49
C ILE A 93 -11.15 12.75 5.14
N GLY A 94 -10.59 11.62 4.68
CA GLY A 94 -11.36 10.41 4.43
C GLY A 94 -12.16 9.96 5.66
N LEU A 95 -11.50 9.83 6.82
CA LEU A 95 -12.17 9.43 8.07
C LEU A 95 -13.29 10.38 8.51
N ALA A 96 -13.21 11.67 8.17
CA ALA A 96 -14.27 12.63 8.45
C ALA A 96 -15.45 12.51 7.49
N PHE A 97 -15.21 12.36 6.18
CA PHE A 97 -16.26 12.36 5.17
C PHE A 97 -16.96 11.01 4.98
N PHE A 98 -16.24 9.89 5.07
CA PHE A 98 -16.83 8.58 4.83
C PHE A 98 -18.03 8.29 5.74
N PRO A 99 -17.97 8.50 7.08
CA PRO A 99 -19.14 8.30 7.94
C PRO A 99 -20.37 9.12 7.51
N LEU A 100 -20.16 10.35 7.01
CA LEU A 100 -21.25 11.20 6.50
C LEU A 100 -21.87 10.63 5.23
N PHE A 101 -21.06 10.12 4.30
CA PHE A 101 -21.56 9.45 3.10
C PHE A 101 -22.35 8.18 3.44
N ILE A 102 -21.85 7.37 4.37
CA ILE A 102 -22.56 6.16 4.82
C ILE A 102 -23.89 6.52 5.50
N ALA A 103 -23.92 7.57 6.33
CA ALA A 103 -25.14 8.05 6.95
C ALA A 103 -26.16 8.56 5.91
N ALA A 104 -25.70 9.27 4.87
CA ALA A 104 -26.56 9.73 3.78
C ALA A 104 -27.14 8.56 2.96
N ILE A 105 -26.33 7.52 2.69
CA ILE A 105 -26.78 6.28 2.05
C ILE A 105 -27.81 5.57 2.94
N TYR A 106 -27.53 5.44 4.23
CA TYR A 106 -28.45 4.84 5.20
C TYR A 106 -29.83 5.52 5.19
N ASN A 107 -29.86 6.85 5.24
CA ASN A 107 -31.12 7.60 5.26
C ASN A 107 -31.91 7.54 3.94
N SER A 108 -31.23 7.33 2.80
CA SER A 108 -31.87 7.28 1.48
C SER A 108 -32.27 5.87 1.02
N SER A 109 -31.63 4.83 1.55
CA SER A 109 -31.73 3.46 1.00
C SER A 109 -32.80 2.58 1.65
N GLY A 110 -33.39 2.99 2.77
CA GLY A 110 -34.41 2.19 3.48
C GLY A 110 -33.93 0.76 3.75
N GLU A 111 -34.72 -0.24 3.34
CA GLU A 111 -34.38 -1.66 3.49
C GLU A 111 -33.22 -2.13 2.59
N HIS A 112 -32.88 -1.37 1.53
CA HIS A 112 -31.77 -1.67 0.62
C HIS A 112 -30.45 -1.02 1.04
N TYR A 113 -30.28 -0.71 2.33
CA TYR A 113 -29.06 -0.11 2.86
C TYR A 113 -27.80 -0.96 2.61
N ILE A 114 -27.84 -2.26 2.91
CA ILE A 114 -26.65 -3.12 2.83
C ILE A 114 -26.12 -3.19 1.38
N PRO A 115 -26.92 -3.51 0.35
CA PRO A 115 -26.41 -3.51 -1.03
C PRO A 115 -25.89 -2.14 -1.49
N SER A 116 -26.55 -1.05 -1.07
CA SER A 116 -26.18 0.31 -1.47
C SER A 116 -24.84 0.75 -0.88
N VAL A 117 -24.59 0.42 0.38
CA VAL A 117 -23.32 0.75 1.05
C VAL A 117 -22.16 -0.10 0.54
N GLU A 118 -22.40 -1.38 0.26
CA GLU A 118 -21.40 -2.28 -0.31
C GLU A 118 -21.03 -1.87 -1.75
N LEU A 119 -22.01 -1.42 -2.55
CA LEU A 119 -21.74 -0.86 -3.87
C LEU A 119 -20.89 0.42 -3.80
N PHE A 120 -21.18 1.31 -2.85
CA PHE A 120 -20.36 2.50 -2.62
C PHE A 120 -18.90 2.12 -2.33
N PHE A 121 -18.67 1.18 -1.40
CA PHE A 121 -17.31 0.73 -1.10
C PHE A 121 -16.65 -0.03 -2.26
N ALA A 122 -17.40 -0.78 -3.06
CA ALA A 122 -16.90 -1.41 -4.28
C ALA A 122 -16.42 -0.37 -5.31
N VAL A 123 -17.17 0.74 -5.49
CA VAL A 123 -16.74 1.86 -6.34
C VAL A 123 -15.47 2.52 -5.79
N CYS A 124 -15.38 2.75 -4.47
CA CYS A 124 -14.14 3.23 -3.85
C CYS A 124 -12.96 2.27 -4.08
N ALA A 125 -13.20 0.96 -3.99
CA ALA A 125 -12.19 -0.06 -4.23
C ALA A 125 -11.72 -0.05 -5.71
N LEU A 126 -12.62 0.18 -6.67
CA LEU A 126 -12.26 0.38 -8.08
C LEU A 126 -11.35 1.60 -8.27
N PHE A 127 -11.66 2.74 -7.65
CA PHE A 127 -10.79 3.91 -7.67
C PHE A 127 -9.43 3.64 -7.03
N GLY A 128 -9.42 2.90 -5.91
CA GLY A 128 -8.18 2.45 -5.26
C GLY A 128 -7.35 1.54 -6.16
N ALA A 129 -7.97 0.57 -6.84
CA ALA A 129 -7.29 -0.30 -7.80
C ALA A 129 -6.74 0.49 -8.99
N PHE A 130 -7.52 1.45 -9.51
CA PHE A 130 -7.05 2.35 -10.56
C PHE A 130 -5.84 3.18 -10.11
N ALA A 131 -5.87 3.76 -8.92
CA ALA A 131 -4.72 4.45 -8.34
C ALA A 131 -3.51 3.51 -8.18
N GLY A 132 -3.74 2.25 -7.77
CA GLY A 132 -2.70 1.23 -7.71
C GLY A 132 -2.08 0.90 -9.08
N ILE A 133 -2.87 0.88 -10.16
CA ILE A 133 -2.37 0.73 -11.53
C ILE A 133 -1.48 1.92 -11.89
N LEU A 134 -1.95 3.15 -11.64
CA LEU A 134 -1.18 4.37 -11.91
C LEU A 134 0.13 4.38 -11.13
N LEU A 135 0.11 3.97 -9.86
CA LEU A 135 1.30 3.84 -9.03
C LEU A 135 2.30 2.84 -9.63
N ASN A 136 1.85 1.69 -10.11
CA ASN A 136 2.71 0.71 -10.76
C ASN A 136 3.31 1.23 -12.07
N ILE A 137 2.53 1.96 -12.88
CA ILE A 137 3.03 2.59 -14.11
C ILE A 137 4.09 3.65 -13.76
N TYR A 138 3.82 4.49 -12.76
CA TYR A 138 4.74 5.52 -12.31
C TYR A 138 6.04 4.93 -11.76
N ASP A 139 5.94 3.92 -10.90
CA ASP A 139 7.09 3.21 -10.34
C ASP A 139 7.95 2.59 -11.46
N ARG A 140 7.34 1.95 -12.46
CA ARG A 140 8.06 1.41 -13.63
C ARG A 140 8.81 2.48 -14.41
N ARG A 141 8.24 3.68 -14.55
CA ARG A 141 8.88 4.82 -15.26
C ARG A 141 10.00 5.48 -14.46
N LYS A 142 9.99 5.36 -13.13
CA LYS A 142 10.94 6.01 -12.21
C LYS A 142 11.98 5.05 -11.60
N GLY A 143 12.26 3.94 -12.27
CA GLY A 143 13.34 3.03 -11.87
C GLY A 143 12.94 1.93 -10.89
N ARG A 144 11.64 1.67 -10.71
CA ARG A 144 11.08 0.54 -9.94
C ARG A 144 11.43 0.52 -8.45
N LYS A 145 11.69 1.68 -7.85
CA LYS A 145 12.10 1.82 -6.43
C LYS A 145 11.16 1.11 -5.45
N LEU A 146 9.85 1.09 -5.72
CA LEU A 146 8.86 0.44 -4.85
C LEU A 146 8.74 -1.05 -5.13
N ASN A 147 9.02 -1.48 -6.36
CA ASN A 147 8.92 -2.88 -6.75
C ASN A 147 10.24 -3.65 -6.63
N SER A 148 11.39 -2.98 -6.48
CA SER A 148 12.69 -3.60 -6.21
C SER A 148 12.73 -4.26 -4.83
N SER A 149 13.47 -5.36 -4.73
CA SER A 149 13.75 -5.97 -3.43
C SER A 149 14.76 -5.13 -2.66
N SER A 150 14.64 -5.07 -1.33
CA SER A 150 15.62 -4.38 -0.47
C SER A 150 17.04 -4.95 -0.67
N LEU A 151 17.15 -6.24 -0.99
CA LEU A 151 18.41 -6.94 -1.30
C LEU A 151 19.10 -6.39 -2.55
N THR A 152 18.35 -6.01 -3.59
CA THR A 152 18.92 -5.43 -4.81
C THR A 152 19.51 -4.05 -4.52
N VAL A 153 18.82 -3.24 -3.70
CA VAL A 153 19.29 -1.90 -3.33
C VAL A 153 20.59 -1.95 -2.52
N THR A 154 20.70 -2.89 -1.58
CA THR A 154 21.94 -3.08 -0.80
C THR A 154 23.12 -3.49 -1.69
N VAL A 155 22.90 -4.42 -2.64
CA VAL A 155 23.95 -4.87 -3.56
C VAL A 155 24.43 -3.75 -4.49
N ASP A 156 23.53 -2.89 -4.97
CA ASP A 156 23.91 -1.76 -5.82
C ASP A 156 24.70 -0.70 -5.03
N PHE A 157 24.30 -0.41 -3.78
CA PHE A 157 25.02 0.53 -2.92
C PHE A 157 26.44 0.03 -2.54
N ASP A 158 26.57 -1.27 -2.23
CA ASP A 158 27.88 -1.88 -1.97
C ASP A 158 28.75 -1.90 -3.23
N ARG A 159 28.16 -2.10 -4.43
CA ARG A 159 28.90 -2.00 -5.70
C ARG A 159 29.40 -0.58 -5.97
N ASP A 160 28.54 0.42 -5.82
CA ASP A 160 28.90 1.82 -6.09
C ASP A 160 29.98 2.33 -5.13
N SER A 161 29.89 1.99 -3.84
CA SER A 161 30.91 2.33 -2.85
C SER A 161 32.25 1.64 -3.15
N MET A 162 32.22 0.35 -3.53
CA MET A 162 33.42 -0.41 -3.86
C MET A 162 34.08 0.09 -5.17
N SER A 163 33.29 0.51 -6.15
CA SER A 163 33.79 1.14 -7.38
C SER A 163 34.44 2.50 -7.13
N SER A 164 33.81 3.33 -6.29
CA SER A 164 34.36 4.63 -5.87
C SER A 164 35.67 4.45 -5.12
N MET A 165 35.75 3.46 -4.23
CA MET A 165 36.95 3.16 -3.46
C MET A 165 38.10 2.64 -4.33
N SER A 166 37.81 1.78 -5.32
CA SER A 166 38.78 1.37 -6.35
C SER A 166 39.29 2.56 -7.17
N SER A 167 38.41 3.48 -7.57
CA SER A 167 38.81 4.66 -8.33
C SER A 167 39.72 5.61 -7.55
N LEU A 168 39.54 5.70 -6.23
CA LEU A 168 40.40 6.48 -5.34
C LEU A 168 41.78 5.84 -5.16
N ILE A 169 41.84 4.51 -5.01
CA ILE A 169 43.12 3.79 -4.90
C ILE A 169 43.95 3.97 -6.17
N LEU A 170 43.35 3.77 -7.36
CA LEU A 170 44.05 3.93 -8.64
C LEU A 170 44.51 5.37 -8.91
N ARG A 171 43.72 6.37 -8.46
CA ARG A 171 44.15 7.77 -8.52
C ARG A 171 45.37 8.04 -7.64
N ASN A 172 45.39 7.46 -6.44
CA ASN A 172 46.47 7.67 -5.48
C ASN A 172 47.76 6.98 -5.96
N GLU A 173 47.67 5.79 -6.57
CA GLU A 173 48.85 5.10 -7.13
C GLU A 173 49.44 5.79 -8.37
N GLY A 174 48.63 6.52 -9.15
CA GLY A 174 49.08 7.29 -10.31
C GLY A 174 49.82 8.60 -9.99
N GLU A 175 49.75 9.10 -8.75
CA GLU A 175 50.49 10.31 -8.31
C GLU A 175 51.93 9.99 -7.82
N TYR A 176 52.31 8.71 -7.72
CA TYR A 176 53.64 8.28 -7.25
C TYR A 176 54.57 7.77 -8.37
N ILE A 177 54.23 7.99 -9.65
CA ILE A 177 55.04 7.59 -10.81
C ILE A 177 55.51 8.83 -11.58
#